data_AF-A0A453P3N4-F1
#
_entry.id   AF-A0A453P3N4-F1
#
_cell.length_a   1.000
_cell.length_b   1.000
_cell.length_c   1.000
_cell.angle_alpha   90.00
_cell.angle_beta   90.00
_cell.angle_gamma   90.00
#
_symmetry.space_group_name_H-M   'P 1'
#
loop_
_entity.id
_entity.type
_entity.pdbx_description
1 polymer ?
#
loop_
_entity_poly.entity_id
_entity_poly.type
_entity_poly.pdbx_seq_one_letter_code
_entity_poly.pdbx_strand_id
1 'polypeptide(L)'
;RGEDDTAFEKQSALFALAVSDIVMINLWCHDIGREQAANRPLLKTIFEVLMRLFSPRKTMLLLVIRDKTKTPVEYLAQALKEDIHKIWDSVPKPEVFKKAALSEFFNVEVTALPSYEENEELFKEQVGKLRHKFIHSIDPGGLAADRRGVIPASGFCISAMHIWKVIRENKDLNLPAHKIMVATVRCEEIADEKLRCFMLDEGWLELEAAVTSGPVRSFGMKLSDIIDFYLLDYDMETMYFDEGVRTVKRQQLQSEIV
;
A
#
# COMPACT_ATOMS: atom_id res chain seq x y z
N ARG A 1 3.95 -30.12 13.70
CA ARG A 1 4.99 -29.40 12.92
C ARG A 1 4.81 -29.82 11.47
N GLY A 2 3.70 -29.44 10.86
CA GLY A 2 3.24 -30.05 9.61
C GLY A 2 2.34 -29.06 8.88
N GLU A 3 2.57 -28.94 7.57
CA GLU A 3 1.84 -28.20 6.52
C GLU A 3 1.18 -26.85 6.85
N ASP A 4 0.32 -26.75 7.86
CA ASP A 4 -0.34 -25.52 8.31
C ASP A 4 0.64 -24.42 8.73
N ASP A 5 1.75 -24.76 9.41
CA ASP A 5 2.78 -23.78 9.80
C ASP A 5 3.38 -23.11 8.55
N THR A 6 3.60 -23.88 7.48
CA THR A 6 4.14 -23.35 6.21
C THR A 6 3.11 -22.57 5.40
N ALA A 7 1.82 -22.91 5.53
CA ALA A 7 0.74 -22.18 4.88
C ALA A 7 0.58 -20.79 5.49
N PHE A 8 0.59 -20.70 6.83
CA PHE A 8 0.49 -19.43 7.54
C PHE A 8 1.68 -18.51 7.24
N GLU A 9 2.91 -19.05 7.25
CA GLU A 9 4.12 -18.30 6.89
C GLU A 9 4.02 -17.71 5.48
N LYS A 10 3.60 -18.53 4.50
CA LYS A 10 3.40 -18.08 3.12
C LYS A 10 2.34 -16.98 3.02
N GLN A 11 1.17 -17.20 3.61
CA GLN A 11 0.07 -16.23 3.57
C GLN A 11 0.45 -14.91 4.24
N SER A 12 1.10 -14.97 5.41
CA SER A 12 1.53 -13.78 6.14
C SER A 12 2.60 -13.00 5.39
N ALA A 13 3.57 -13.69 4.78
CA ALA A 13 4.61 -13.03 4.00
C ALA A 13 4.06 -12.41 2.71
N LEU A 14 3.12 -13.08 2.03
CA LEU A 14 2.41 -12.52 0.88
C LEU A 14 1.60 -11.29 1.27
N PHE A 15 0.89 -11.36 2.40
CA PHE A 15 0.11 -10.24 2.89
C PHE A 15 1.01 -9.04 3.22
N ALA A 16 2.11 -9.26 3.95
CA ALA A 16 3.08 -8.22 4.27
C ALA A 16 3.61 -7.54 3.00
N LEU A 17 3.94 -8.32 1.96
CA LEU A 17 4.48 -7.77 0.73
C LEU A 17 3.43 -7.06 -0.15
N ALA A 18 2.18 -7.52 -0.10
CA ALA A 18 1.07 -6.91 -0.82
C ALA A 18 0.72 -5.51 -0.28
N VAL A 19 0.77 -5.34 1.04
CA VAL A 19 0.37 -4.09 1.70
C VAL A 19 1.51 -3.08 1.85
N SER A 20 2.77 -3.53 1.85
CA SER A 20 3.93 -2.70 2.16
C SER A 20 4.59 -2.08 0.92
N ASP A 21 5.00 -0.81 1.05
CA ASP A 21 5.91 -0.16 0.09
C ASP A 21 7.37 -0.58 0.28
N ILE A 22 7.76 -0.87 1.53
CA ILE A 22 9.11 -1.29 1.92
C ILE A 22 8.98 -2.54 2.79
N VAL A 23 9.67 -3.61 2.41
CA VAL A 23 9.77 -4.85 3.21
C VAL A 23 11.20 -5.02 3.68
N MET A 24 11.37 -5.08 5.00
CA MET A 24 12.65 -5.32 5.65
C MET A 24 12.87 -6.82 5.86
N ILE A 25 13.99 -7.33 5.36
CA ILE A 25 14.40 -8.72 5.57
C ILE A 25 15.65 -8.71 6.43
N ASN A 26 15.50 -9.08 7.70
CA ASN A 26 16.63 -9.22 8.62
C ASN A 26 17.33 -10.55 8.36
N LEU A 27 18.65 -10.50 8.17
CA LEU A 27 19.52 -11.64 7.89
C LEU A 27 20.74 -11.58 8.78
N TRP A 28 21.16 -12.69 9.39
CA TRP A 28 22.43 -12.74 10.10
C TRP A 28 23.59 -12.86 9.13
N CYS A 29 24.70 -12.16 9.39
CA CYS A 29 25.86 -12.15 8.50
C CYS A 29 26.41 -13.57 8.23
N HIS A 30 26.32 -14.48 9.20
CA HIS A 30 26.81 -15.85 9.08
C HIS A 30 25.89 -16.80 8.29
N ASP A 31 24.65 -16.39 8.04
CA ASP A 31 23.68 -17.13 7.23
C ASP A 31 23.79 -16.79 5.73
N ILE A 32 24.49 -15.69 5.41
CA ILE A 32 24.74 -15.27 4.03
C ILE A 32 25.63 -16.32 3.34
N GLY A 33 25.19 -16.81 2.18
CA GLY A 33 25.86 -17.86 1.42
C GLY A 33 25.46 -19.30 1.79
N ARG A 34 24.59 -19.49 2.79
CA ARG A 34 23.98 -20.79 3.08
C ARG A 34 22.64 -20.91 2.37
N GLU A 35 22.48 -21.94 1.54
CA GLU A 35 21.30 -22.16 0.69
C GLU A 35 19.95 -22.20 1.44
N GLN A 36 19.95 -22.73 2.67
CA GLN A 36 18.76 -22.92 3.49
C GLN A 36 18.55 -21.80 4.54
N ALA A 37 19.59 -21.03 4.88
CA ALA A 37 19.51 -20.05 5.98
C ALA A 37 19.08 -18.64 5.53
N ALA A 38 19.22 -18.33 4.24
CA ALA A 38 18.94 -17.00 3.69
C ALA A 38 17.48 -16.80 3.21
N ASN A 39 16.50 -17.54 3.75
CA ASN A 39 15.08 -17.45 3.37
C ASN A 39 14.78 -17.66 1.86
N ARG A 40 15.69 -18.31 1.11
CA ARG A 40 15.53 -18.53 -0.35
C ARG A 40 14.22 -19.24 -0.74
N PRO A 41 13.79 -20.33 -0.05
CA PRO A 41 12.55 -21.02 -0.41
C PRO A 41 11.33 -20.12 -0.26
N LEU A 42 11.30 -19.30 0.81
CA LEU A 42 10.23 -18.37 1.07
C LEU A 42 10.16 -17.27 0.01
N LEU A 43 11.30 -16.65 -0.34
CA LEU A 43 11.38 -15.65 -1.42
C LEU A 43 10.94 -16.21 -2.77
N LYS A 44 11.29 -17.45 -3.09
CA LYS A 44 10.86 -18.12 -4.31
C LYS A 44 9.33 -18.24 -4.39
N THR A 45 8.70 -18.77 -3.34
CA THR A 45 7.24 -18.89 -3.26
C THR A 45 6.57 -17.51 -3.32
N ILE A 46 7.15 -16.52 -2.65
CA ILE A 46 6.64 -15.16 -2.63
C ILE A 46 6.65 -14.54 -4.03
N PHE A 47 7.77 -14.61 -4.76
CA PHE A 47 7.85 -14.09 -6.12
C PHE A 47 6.88 -14.79 -7.08
N GLU A 48 6.75 -16.11 -6.97
CA GLU A 48 5.83 -16.90 -7.78
C GLU A 48 4.38 -16.45 -7.58
N VAL A 49 3.94 -16.36 -6.33
CA VAL A 49 2.56 -16.04 -6.01
C VAL A 49 2.26 -14.56 -6.25
N LEU A 50 3.21 -13.66 -5.98
CA LEU A 50 3.04 -12.23 -6.28
C LEU A 50 2.73 -11.96 -7.75
N MET A 51 3.48 -12.59 -8.65
CA MET A 51 3.30 -12.39 -10.09
C MET A 51 1.94 -12.86 -10.58
N ARG A 52 1.34 -13.82 -9.87
CA ARG A 52 0.01 -14.35 -10.17
C ARG A 52 -1.10 -13.51 -9.55
N LEU A 53 -0.86 -13.01 -8.34
CA LEU A 53 -1.85 -12.33 -7.52
C LEU A 53 -1.83 -10.82 -7.66
N PHE A 54 -0.80 -10.16 -8.19
CA PHE A 54 -0.73 -8.70 -8.12
C PHE A 54 -0.27 -8.10 -9.44
N SER A 55 -0.91 -7.01 -9.86
CA SER A 55 -0.34 -6.12 -10.88
C SER A 55 0.98 -5.53 -10.37
N PRO A 56 1.93 -5.17 -11.26
CA PRO A 56 3.24 -4.67 -10.86
C PRO A 56 3.13 -3.42 -9.97
N ARG A 57 3.25 -3.63 -8.66
CA ARG A 57 3.57 -2.61 -7.66
C ARG A 57 5.06 -2.69 -7.42
N LYS A 58 5.72 -1.53 -7.47
CA LYS A 58 7.15 -1.47 -7.21
C LYS A 58 7.39 -1.41 -5.70
N THR A 59 8.00 -2.45 -5.15
CA THR A 59 8.23 -2.61 -3.71
C THR A 59 9.73 -2.61 -3.40
N MET A 60 10.13 -1.94 -2.32
CA MET A 60 11.52 -1.90 -1.88
C MET A 60 11.83 -3.09 -0.96
N LEU A 61 12.74 -3.97 -1.37
CA LEU A 61 13.31 -5.01 -0.52
C LEU A 61 14.55 -4.47 0.17
N LEU A 62 14.45 -4.19 1.47
CA LEU A 62 15.56 -3.72 2.30
C LEU A 62 16.17 -4.88 3.07
N LEU A 63 17.30 -5.38 2.59
CA LEU A 63 18.04 -6.45 3.26
C LEU A 63 18.90 -5.84 4.37
N VAL A 64 18.60 -6.22 5.61
CA VAL A 64 19.31 -5.76 6.80
C VAL A 64 20.20 -6.88 7.30
N ILE A 65 21.50 -6.75 7.05
CA ILE A 65 22.51 -7.66 7.56
C ILE A 65 22.77 -7.32 9.03
N ARG A 66 22.58 -8.29 9.91
CA ARG A 66 22.83 -8.22 11.34
C ARG A 66 24.20 -8.82 11.67
N ASP A 67 24.80 -8.31 12.73
CA ASP A 67 26.09 -8.77 13.26
C ASP A 67 27.18 -8.80 12.19
N LYS A 68 27.35 -7.64 11.54
CA LYS A 68 28.37 -7.45 10.52
C LYS A 68 29.74 -7.84 11.07
N THR A 69 30.41 -8.76 10.37
CA THR A 69 31.78 -9.18 10.66
C THR A 69 32.81 -8.31 9.91
N LYS A 70 34.10 -8.70 9.90
CA LYS A 70 35.16 -7.99 9.18
C LYS A 70 35.00 -8.00 7.64
N THR A 71 34.07 -8.80 7.11
CA THR A 71 33.79 -8.87 5.68
C THR A 71 33.23 -7.54 5.17
N PRO A 72 33.76 -6.98 4.06
CA PRO A 72 33.23 -5.75 3.49
C PRO A 72 31.76 -5.91 3.06
N VAL A 73 30.96 -4.87 3.32
CA VAL A 73 29.50 -4.92 3.09
C VAL A 73 29.20 -4.97 1.60
N GLU A 74 30.08 -4.41 0.77
CA GLU A 74 29.95 -4.35 -0.68
C GLU A 74 29.90 -5.77 -1.27
N TYR A 75 30.76 -6.67 -0.79
CA TYR A 75 30.76 -8.07 -1.22
C TYR A 75 29.50 -8.82 -0.75
N LEU A 76 29.09 -8.62 0.51
CA LEU A 76 27.89 -9.26 1.04
C LEU A 76 26.63 -8.76 0.32
N ALA A 77 26.56 -7.46 0.05
CA ALA A 77 25.47 -6.84 -0.67
C ALA A 77 25.39 -7.34 -2.11
N GLN A 78 26.54 -7.43 -2.80
CA GLN A 78 26.61 -7.97 -4.15
C GLN A 78 26.15 -9.44 -4.19
N ALA A 79 26.64 -10.27 -3.28
CA ALA A 79 26.23 -11.68 -3.19
C ALA A 79 24.73 -11.83 -2.93
N LEU A 80 24.16 -11.05 -2.01
CA LEU A 80 22.72 -11.08 -1.73
C LEU A 80 21.88 -10.60 -2.92
N LYS A 81 22.32 -9.55 -3.63
CA LYS A 81 21.63 -9.06 -4.83
C LYS A 81 21.65 -10.11 -5.94
N GLU A 82 22.79 -10.73 -6.19
CA GLU A 82 22.93 -11.83 -7.17
C GLU A 82 22.05 -13.02 -6.80
N ASP A 83 21.97 -13.36 -5.52
CA ASP A 83 21.11 -14.44 -5.03
C ASP A 83 19.63 -14.15 -5.26
N ILE A 84 19.16 -12.93 -4.98
CA ILE A 84 17.78 -12.54 -5.26
C ILE A 84 17.49 -12.59 -6.76
N HIS A 85 18.43 -12.14 -7.60
CA HIS A 85 18.30 -12.26 -9.05
C HIS A 85 18.21 -13.72 -9.51
N LYS A 86 19.06 -14.61 -8.99
CA LYS A 86 18.99 -16.05 -9.29
C LYS A 86 17.65 -16.66 -8.87
N ILE A 87 17.14 -16.28 -7.69
CA ILE A 87 15.82 -16.74 -7.23
C ILE A 87 14.74 -16.26 -8.19
N TRP A 88 14.75 -14.97 -8.55
CA TRP A 88 13.81 -14.40 -9.51
C TRP A 88 13.83 -15.15 -10.84
N ASP A 89 15.00 -15.43 -11.39
CA ASP A 89 15.14 -16.12 -12.67
C ASP A 89 14.67 -17.59 -12.60
N SER A 90 14.81 -18.23 -11.44
CA SER A 90 14.37 -19.61 -11.22
C SER A 90 12.86 -19.79 -11.07
N VAL A 91 12.11 -18.71 -10.83
CA VAL A 91 10.66 -18.74 -10.63
C VAL A 91 9.94 -18.83 -11.99
N PRO A 92 8.99 -19.77 -12.15
CA PRO A 92 8.17 -19.84 -13.35
C PRO A 92 7.30 -18.59 -13.46
N LYS A 93 7.45 -17.86 -14.57
CA LYS A 93 6.73 -16.60 -14.83
C LYS A 93 5.56 -16.86 -15.79
N PRO A 94 4.38 -16.25 -15.57
CA PRO A 94 3.30 -16.23 -16.56
C PRO A 94 3.78 -15.64 -17.90
N GLU A 95 3.17 -16.04 -19.03
CA GLU A 95 3.58 -15.58 -20.37
C GLU A 95 3.66 -14.05 -20.50
N VAL A 96 2.75 -13.33 -19.83
CA VAL A 96 2.72 -11.85 -19.80
C VAL A 96 3.99 -11.23 -19.20
N PHE A 97 4.66 -11.94 -18.28
CA PHE A 97 5.83 -11.45 -17.55
C PHE A 97 7.09 -12.28 -17.82
N LYS A 98 7.11 -13.09 -18.87
CA LYS A 98 8.20 -14.03 -19.16
C LYS A 98 9.58 -13.38 -19.30
N LYS A 99 9.62 -12.12 -19.73
CA LYS A 99 10.85 -11.31 -19.88
C LYS A 99 10.99 -10.21 -18.83
N ALA A 100 10.11 -10.16 -17.82
CA ALA A 100 10.10 -9.06 -16.88
C ALA A 100 11.32 -9.11 -15.95
N ALA A 101 12.02 -7.98 -15.84
CA ALA A 101 13.17 -7.86 -14.96
C ALA A 101 12.74 -7.72 -13.49
N LEU A 102 13.58 -8.18 -12.57
CA LEU A 102 13.35 -7.98 -11.13
C LEU A 102 13.08 -6.51 -10.80
N SER A 103 13.84 -5.59 -11.42
CA SER A 103 13.75 -4.14 -11.23
C SER A 103 12.41 -3.51 -11.64
N GLU A 104 11.55 -4.22 -12.37
CA GLU A 104 10.20 -3.75 -12.68
C GLU A 104 9.25 -3.90 -11.48
N PHE A 105 9.52 -4.87 -10.61
CA PHE A 105 8.69 -5.21 -9.44
C PHE A 105 9.36 -4.84 -8.12
N PHE A 106 10.69 -4.99 -8.02
CA PHE A 106 11.44 -4.81 -6.79
C PHE A 106 12.63 -3.91 -6.97
N ASN A 107 12.80 -2.96 -6.06
CA ASN A 107 14.12 -2.41 -5.78
C ASN A 107 14.78 -3.28 -4.70
N VAL A 108 16.11 -3.37 -4.71
CA VAL A 108 16.86 -4.09 -3.68
C VAL A 108 17.94 -3.18 -3.10
N GLU A 109 17.82 -2.89 -1.81
CA GLU A 109 18.78 -2.10 -1.04
C GLU A 109 19.34 -2.96 0.08
N VAL A 110 20.63 -2.80 0.38
CA VAL A 110 21.29 -3.59 1.43
C VAL A 110 21.91 -2.63 2.44
N THR A 111 21.67 -2.89 3.71
CA THR A 111 22.32 -2.20 4.83
C THR A 111 22.88 -3.22 5.80
N ALA A 112 23.95 -2.86 6.50
CA ALA A 112 24.55 -3.71 7.51
C ALA A 112 24.61 -2.98 8.85
N LEU A 113 24.21 -3.68 9.90
CA LEU A 113 24.26 -3.21 11.29
C LEU A 113 25.33 -4.01 12.04
N PRO A 114 26.16 -3.35 12.88
CA PRO A 114 27.12 -4.04 13.73
C PRO A 114 26.40 -4.87 14.81
N SER A 115 27.14 -5.68 15.56
CA SER A 115 26.58 -6.37 16.73
C SER A 115 26.16 -5.35 17.80
N TYR A 116 24.94 -5.49 18.30
CA TYR A 116 24.43 -4.67 19.40
C TYR A 116 25.22 -4.93 20.69
N GLU A 117 25.54 -6.19 20.96
CA GLU A 117 26.22 -6.61 22.19
C GLU A 117 27.70 -6.19 22.19
N GLU A 118 28.38 -6.24 21.05
CA GLU A 118 29.79 -5.87 20.95
C GLU A 118 30.00 -4.36 20.83
N ASN A 119 29.11 -3.65 20.14
CA ASN A 119 29.27 -2.21 19.87
C ASN A 119 27.92 -1.48 19.77
N GLU A 120 27.28 -1.30 20.93
CA GLU A 120 25.98 -0.67 21.08
C GLU A 120 25.91 0.76 20.52
N GLU A 121 26.96 1.57 20.75
CA GLU A 121 26.98 2.97 20.29
C GLU A 121 26.96 3.06 18.76
N LEU A 122 27.82 2.30 18.09
CA LEU A 122 27.85 2.25 16.62
C LEU A 122 26.56 1.67 16.06
N PHE A 123 25.96 0.67 16.71
CA PHE A 123 24.66 0.13 16.31
C PHE A 123 23.59 1.23 16.33
N LYS A 124 23.47 1.96 17.45
CA LYS A 124 22.48 3.04 17.60
C LYS A 124 22.71 4.15 16.57
N GLU A 125 23.97 4.51 16.30
CA GLU A 125 24.32 5.49 15.27
C GLU A 125 23.84 5.04 13.88
N GLN A 126 24.12 3.80 13.48
CA GLN A 126 23.74 3.26 12.17
C GLN A 126 22.21 3.08 12.05
N VAL A 127 21.54 2.68 13.13
CA VAL A 127 20.06 2.67 13.19
C VAL A 127 19.50 4.09 13.05
N GLY A 128 20.15 5.10 13.65
CA GLY A 128 19.79 6.51 13.46
C GLY A 128 19.88 6.94 11.99
N LYS A 129 20.96 6.57 11.29
CA LYS A 129 21.12 6.81 9.85
C LYS A 129 20.04 6.10 9.03
N LEU A 130 19.74 4.85 9.35
CA LEU A 130 18.68 4.10 8.69
C LEU A 130 17.31 4.75 8.91
N ARG A 131 16.99 5.16 10.14
CA ARG A 131 15.76 5.88 10.46
C ARG A 131 15.63 7.17 9.66
N HIS A 132 16.71 7.91 9.47
CA HIS A 132 16.70 9.14 8.67
C HIS A 132 16.32 8.85 7.20
N LYS A 133 16.79 7.74 6.61
CA LYS A 133 16.36 7.30 5.27
C LYS A 133 14.85 7.01 5.19
N PHE A 134 14.22 6.54 6.27
CA PHE A 134 12.77 6.29 6.29
C PHE A 134 11.94 7.57 6.36
N ILE A 135 12.42 8.60 7.08
CA ILE A 135 11.75 9.91 7.14
C ILE A 135 11.64 10.51 5.73
N HIS A 136 12.71 10.39 4.95
CA HIS A 136 12.81 10.87 3.56
C HIS A 136 12.52 9.77 2.52
N SER A 137 11.76 8.75 2.90
CA SER A 137 11.56 7.56 2.04
C SER A 137 10.83 7.87 0.74
N ILE A 138 9.96 8.89 0.73
CA ILE A 138 9.11 9.24 -0.41
C ILE A 138 9.71 10.35 -1.29
N ASP A 139 10.81 10.97 -0.84
CA ASP A 139 11.49 12.03 -1.57
C ASP A 139 12.13 11.47 -2.85
N PRO A 140 12.41 12.29 -3.89
CA PRO A 140 13.08 11.82 -5.09
C PRO A 140 14.41 11.11 -4.77
N GLY A 141 14.52 9.83 -5.13
CA GLY A 141 15.68 8.99 -4.81
C GLY A 141 15.64 8.31 -3.43
N GLY A 142 14.57 8.50 -2.65
CA GLY A 142 14.30 7.79 -1.41
C GLY A 142 13.88 6.33 -1.62
N LEU A 143 13.79 5.58 -0.51
CA LEU A 143 13.54 4.12 -0.51
C LEU A 143 12.23 3.70 -1.20
N ALA A 144 11.20 4.55 -1.18
CA ALA A 144 9.88 4.29 -1.75
C ALA A 144 9.46 5.37 -2.78
N ALA A 145 10.42 6.05 -3.39
CA ALA A 145 10.17 7.16 -4.31
C ALA A 145 9.38 6.74 -5.57
N ASP A 146 9.56 5.51 -6.04
CA ASP A 146 8.98 4.98 -7.26
C ASP A 146 7.76 4.06 -7.02
N ARG A 147 7.19 4.14 -5.81
CA ARG A 147 5.99 3.39 -5.43
C ARG A 147 4.83 3.67 -6.39
N ARG A 148 4.07 2.64 -6.70
CA ARG A 148 2.88 2.69 -7.57
C ARG A 148 1.67 2.15 -6.82
N GLY A 149 0.46 2.54 -7.24
CA GLY A 149 -0.77 2.02 -6.64
C GLY A 149 -0.97 2.43 -5.18
N VAL A 150 -0.57 3.66 -4.83
CA VAL A 150 -0.73 4.20 -3.47
C VAL A 150 -2.22 4.25 -3.10
N ILE A 151 -2.54 3.73 -1.93
CA ILE A 151 -3.90 3.72 -1.37
C ILE A 151 -3.96 4.80 -0.28
N PRO A 152 -4.99 5.67 -0.29
CA PRO A 152 -5.19 6.65 0.78
C PRO A 152 -5.29 5.96 2.14
N ALA A 153 -4.81 6.61 3.21
CA ALA A 153 -4.84 6.04 4.56
C ALA A 153 -6.27 5.64 4.99
N SER A 154 -7.26 6.43 4.60
CA SER A 154 -8.69 6.11 4.79
C SER A 154 -9.08 4.79 4.12
N GLY A 155 -8.60 4.49 2.92
CA GLY A 155 -8.88 3.24 2.21
C GLY A 155 -8.08 2.02 2.68
N PHE A 156 -7.06 2.20 3.53
CA PHE A 156 -6.11 1.14 3.86
C PHE A 156 -6.74 -0.06 4.56
N CYS A 157 -7.63 0.18 5.52
CA CYS A 157 -8.27 -0.90 6.29
C CYS A 157 -9.08 -1.85 5.37
N ILE A 158 -9.92 -1.27 4.51
CA ILE A 158 -10.74 -2.00 3.52
C ILE A 158 -9.84 -2.79 2.57
N SER A 159 -8.79 -2.14 2.07
CA SER A 159 -7.79 -2.76 1.21
C SER A 159 -7.13 -3.96 1.89
N ALA A 160 -6.63 -3.79 3.11
CA ALA A 160 -5.95 -4.82 3.87
C ALA A 160 -6.86 -6.03 4.12
N MET A 161 -8.12 -5.80 4.52
CA MET A 161 -9.10 -6.88 4.73
C MET A 161 -9.37 -7.67 3.44
N HIS A 162 -9.54 -6.98 2.31
CA HIS A 162 -9.80 -7.64 1.04
C HIS A 162 -8.59 -8.44 0.55
N ILE A 163 -7.38 -7.85 0.58
CA ILE A 163 -6.14 -8.54 0.21
C ILE A 163 -5.96 -9.80 1.06
N TRP A 164 -6.18 -9.69 2.38
CA TRP A 164 -6.10 -10.83 3.28
C TRP A 164 -7.11 -11.94 2.93
N LYS A 165 -8.35 -11.56 2.62
CA LYS A 165 -9.39 -12.50 2.19
C LYS A 165 -8.97 -13.26 0.93
N VAL A 166 -8.45 -12.55 -0.08
CA VAL A 166 -8.03 -13.15 -1.35
C VAL A 166 -6.85 -14.10 -1.17
N ILE A 167 -5.86 -13.72 -0.35
CA ILE A 167 -4.73 -14.59 0.01
C ILE A 167 -5.19 -15.85 0.74
N ARG A 168 -6.11 -15.71 1.71
CA ARG A 168 -6.68 -16.86 2.44
C ARG A 168 -7.45 -17.82 1.54
N GLU A 169 -8.16 -17.29 0.55
CA GLU A 169 -8.96 -18.06 -0.41
C GLU A 169 -8.13 -18.58 -1.60
N ASN A 170 -6.82 -18.27 -1.67
CA ASN A 170 -5.93 -18.60 -2.79
C ASN A 170 -6.47 -18.17 -4.18
N LYS A 171 -7.25 -17.08 -4.23
CA LYS A 171 -7.80 -16.51 -5.47
C LYS A 171 -6.83 -15.49 -6.06
N ASP A 172 -6.90 -15.27 -7.37
CA ASP A 172 -6.10 -14.22 -8.01
C ASP A 172 -6.61 -12.82 -7.62
N LEU A 173 -5.71 -11.91 -7.22
CA LEU A 173 -6.06 -10.54 -6.89
C LEU A 173 -5.86 -9.63 -8.11
N ASN A 174 -6.91 -8.89 -8.49
CA ASN A 174 -6.82 -7.90 -9.56
C ASN A 174 -6.66 -6.52 -8.92
N LEU A 175 -5.43 -6.02 -8.83
CA LEU A 175 -5.14 -4.75 -8.15
C LEU A 175 -5.85 -3.52 -8.77
N PRO A 176 -5.94 -3.36 -10.11
CA PRO A 176 -6.77 -2.31 -10.72
C PRO A 176 -8.23 -2.40 -10.29
N ALA A 177 -8.86 -3.58 -10.42
CA ALA A 177 -10.24 -3.78 -10.00
C ALA A 177 -10.42 -3.55 -8.48
N HIS A 178 -9.43 -3.94 -7.69
CA HIS A 178 -9.39 -3.73 -6.25
C HIS A 178 -9.30 -2.24 -5.89
N LYS A 179 -8.46 -1.45 -6.59
CA LYS A 179 -8.39 0.01 -6.40
C LYS A 179 -9.75 0.66 -6.69
N ILE A 180 -10.40 0.24 -7.79
CA ILE A 180 -11.76 0.68 -8.12
C ILE A 180 -12.74 0.29 -7.03
N MET A 181 -12.70 -0.95 -6.54
CA MET A 181 -13.57 -1.40 -5.44
C MET A 181 -13.38 -0.57 -4.17
N VAL A 182 -12.13 -0.31 -3.74
CA VAL A 182 -11.84 0.54 -2.56
C VAL A 182 -12.35 1.96 -2.78
N ALA A 183 -12.13 2.52 -3.97
CA ALA A 183 -12.65 3.83 -4.33
C ALA A 183 -14.17 3.85 -4.28
N THR A 184 -14.86 2.82 -4.81
CA THR A 184 -16.33 2.76 -4.85
C THR A 184 -16.90 2.75 -3.45
N VAL A 185 -16.42 1.87 -2.57
CA VAL A 185 -16.90 1.77 -1.18
C VAL A 185 -16.65 3.08 -0.45
N ARG A 186 -15.45 3.66 -0.55
CA ARG A 186 -15.14 4.92 0.16
C ARG A 186 -15.89 6.13 -0.38
N CYS A 187 -16.00 6.26 -1.70
CA CYS A 187 -16.74 7.35 -2.32
C CYS A 187 -18.25 7.25 -2.04
N GLU A 188 -18.77 6.06 -1.80
CA GLU A 188 -20.16 5.82 -1.36
C GLU A 188 -20.34 6.22 0.11
N GLU A 189 -19.49 5.72 1.02
CA GLU A 189 -19.56 6.08 2.45
C GLU A 189 -19.48 7.60 2.68
N ILE A 190 -18.59 8.29 1.95
CA ILE A 190 -18.45 9.75 2.02
C ILE A 190 -19.72 10.42 1.46
N ALA A 191 -20.28 9.93 0.35
CA ALA A 191 -21.50 10.48 -0.22
C ALA A 191 -22.68 10.34 0.76
N ASP A 192 -22.88 9.16 1.33
CA ASP A 192 -23.93 8.88 2.31
C ASP A 192 -23.77 9.77 3.56
N GLU A 193 -22.53 9.98 4.02
CA GLU A 193 -22.25 10.89 5.12
C GLU A 193 -22.59 12.34 4.76
N LYS A 194 -22.20 12.84 3.57
CA LYS A 194 -22.53 14.20 3.12
C LYS A 194 -24.02 14.38 2.97
N LEU A 195 -24.74 13.40 2.41
CA LEU A 195 -26.19 13.43 2.32
C LEU A 195 -26.83 13.49 3.71
N ARG A 196 -26.40 12.65 4.65
CA ARG A 196 -26.89 12.67 6.02
C ARG A 196 -26.62 14.01 6.71
N CYS A 197 -25.45 14.60 6.50
CA CYS A 197 -25.12 15.91 7.04
C CYS A 197 -25.98 17.02 6.41
N PHE A 198 -26.21 16.97 5.10
CA PHE A 198 -27.11 17.90 4.40
C PHE A 198 -28.55 17.82 4.93
N MET A 199 -29.07 16.61 5.14
CA MET A 199 -30.43 16.41 5.70
C MET A 199 -30.59 16.95 7.12
N LEU A 200 -29.49 17.15 7.85
CA LEU A 200 -29.45 17.68 9.21
C LEU A 200 -28.93 19.12 9.27
N ASP A 201 -28.65 19.76 8.11
CA ASP A 201 -28.11 21.10 8.04
C ASP A 201 -29.14 22.14 8.52
N GLU A 202 -28.73 23.00 9.45
CA GLU A 202 -29.63 24.02 10.02
C GLU A 202 -30.12 25.00 8.95
N GLY A 203 -29.24 25.38 8.02
CA GLY A 203 -29.59 26.29 6.92
C GLY A 203 -30.62 25.68 5.98
N TRP A 204 -30.46 24.40 5.62
CA TRP A 204 -31.44 23.64 4.84
C TRP A 204 -32.79 23.55 5.57
N LEU A 205 -32.80 23.15 6.84
CA LEU A 205 -34.03 22.99 7.63
C LEU A 205 -34.77 24.32 7.80
N GLU A 206 -34.05 25.43 7.99
CA GLU A 206 -34.62 26.77 8.02
C GLU A 206 -35.25 27.16 6.67
N LEU A 207 -34.57 26.85 5.56
CA LEU A 207 -35.07 27.08 4.21
C LEU A 207 -36.34 26.27 3.91
N GLU A 208 -36.35 24.99 4.27
CA GLU A 208 -37.51 24.09 4.10
C GLU A 208 -38.73 24.59 4.90
N ALA A 209 -38.52 24.98 6.16
CA ALA A 209 -39.58 25.55 7.01
C ALA A 209 -40.09 26.90 6.46
N ALA A 210 -39.20 27.75 5.94
CA ALA A 210 -39.55 29.04 5.38
C ALA A 210 -40.40 28.92 4.10
N VAL A 211 -40.11 27.95 3.22
CA VAL A 211 -40.91 27.69 2.01
C VAL A 211 -42.34 27.27 2.34
N THR A 212 -42.51 26.52 3.43
CA THR A 212 -43.85 26.11 3.92
C THR A 212 -44.68 27.31 4.38
N SER A 213 -44.03 28.39 4.82
CA SER A 213 -44.67 29.60 5.33
C SER A 213 -44.91 30.68 4.26
N GLY A 214 -44.30 30.56 3.08
CA GLY A 214 -44.47 31.51 1.96
C GLY A 214 -43.26 31.57 1.02
N PRO A 215 -43.32 32.38 -0.06
CA PRO A 215 -42.24 32.49 -1.02
C PRO A 215 -40.98 33.11 -0.41
N VAL A 216 -39.87 32.36 -0.45
CA VAL A 216 -38.57 32.78 0.09
C VAL A 216 -37.78 33.55 -0.96
N ARG A 217 -37.32 34.75 -0.62
CA ARG A 217 -36.47 35.57 -1.51
C ARG A 217 -35.10 34.91 -1.69
N SER A 218 -34.66 34.81 -2.94
CA SER A 218 -33.36 34.23 -3.31
C SER A 218 -33.18 32.77 -2.86
N PHE A 219 -34.27 32.00 -2.76
CA PHE A 219 -34.26 30.59 -2.37
C PHE A 219 -33.20 29.79 -3.15
N GLY A 220 -33.22 29.90 -4.49
CA GLY A 220 -32.28 29.17 -5.34
C GLY A 220 -30.82 29.47 -5.05
N MET A 221 -30.46 30.74 -4.78
CA MET A 221 -29.08 31.09 -4.43
C MET A 221 -28.66 30.47 -3.10
N LYS A 222 -29.48 30.61 -2.05
CA LYS A 222 -29.16 30.07 -0.73
C LYS A 222 -29.09 28.55 -0.73
N LEU A 223 -29.99 27.89 -1.45
CA LEU A 223 -29.98 26.44 -1.60
C LEU A 223 -28.73 26.00 -2.37
N SER A 224 -28.39 26.67 -3.48
CA SER A 224 -27.18 26.38 -4.23
C SER A 224 -25.92 26.55 -3.37
N ASP A 225 -25.82 27.58 -2.54
CA ASP A 225 -24.66 27.78 -1.66
C ASP A 225 -24.47 26.60 -0.68
N ILE A 226 -25.56 26.07 -0.11
CA ILE A 226 -25.53 24.91 0.81
C ILE A 226 -25.16 23.63 0.05
N ILE A 227 -25.78 23.40 -1.12
CA ILE A 227 -25.49 22.23 -1.96
C ILE A 227 -24.03 22.25 -2.40
N ASP A 228 -23.54 23.39 -2.89
CA ASP A 228 -22.18 23.57 -3.37
C ASP A 228 -21.16 23.33 -2.24
N PHE A 229 -21.47 23.75 -1.00
CA PHE A 229 -20.63 23.44 0.15
C PHE A 229 -20.42 21.93 0.34
N TYR A 230 -21.50 21.13 0.36
CA TYR A 230 -21.40 19.68 0.55
C TYR A 230 -20.77 18.96 -0.64
N LEU A 231 -21.01 19.43 -1.87
CA LEU A 231 -20.36 18.88 -3.06
C LEU A 231 -18.86 19.19 -3.09
N LEU A 232 -18.44 20.39 -2.67
CA LEU A 232 -17.03 20.74 -2.56
C LEU A 232 -16.33 19.94 -1.46
N ASP A 233 -16.99 19.74 -0.32
CA ASP A 233 -16.46 18.94 0.79
C ASP A 233 -16.29 17.47 0.37
N TYR A 234 -17.26 16.92 -0.37
CA TYR A 234 -17.14 15.62 -1.04
C TYR A 234 -15.94 15.55 -1.99
N ASP A 235 -15.77 16.56 -2.85
CA ASP A 235 -14.69 16.61 -3.83
C ASP A 235 -13.31 16.66 -3.14
N MET A 236 -13.21 17.37 -2.01
CA MET A 236 -12.00 17.43 -1.19
C MET A 236 -11.66 16.07 -0.56
N GLU A 237 -12.63 15.41 0.07
CA GLU A 237 -12.40 14.12 0.72
C GLU A 237 -12.11 12.99 -0.26
N THR A 238 -12.69 13.07 -1.47
CA THR A 238 -12.52 12.03 -2.49
C THR A 238 -11.37 12.26 -3.47
N MET A 239 -10.61 13.35 -3.31
CA MET A 239 -9.57 13.79 -4.25
C MET A 239 -8.54 12.72 -4.61
N TYR A 240 -8.23 11.82 -3.68
CA TYR A 240 -7.20 10.79 -3.86
C TYR A 240 -7.72 9.46 -4.43
N PHE A 241 -9.02 9.33 -4.65
CA PHE A 241 -9.63 8.14 -5.23
C PHE A 241 -9.71 8.21 -6.76
N ASP A 242 -10.15 7.12 -7.37
CA ASP A 242 -10.29 7.03 -8.82
C ASP A 242 -11.25 8.09 -9.37
N GLU A 243 -10.83 8.78 -10.43
CA GLU A 243 -11.56 9.91 -10.99
C GLU A 243 -12.92 9.50 -11.57
N GLY A 244 -12.98 8.34 -12.24
CA GLY A 244 -14.23 7.84 -12.80
C GLY A 244 -15.24 7.50 -11.70
N VAL A 245 -14.78 6.82 -10.65
CA VAL A 245 -15.62 6.43 -9.52
C VAL A 245 -16.16 7.65 -8.77
N ARG A 246 -15.28 8.59 -8.37
CA ARG A 246 -15.72 9.77 -7.61
C ARG A 246 -16.67 10.65 -8.42
N THR A 247 -16.47 10.73 -9.75
CA THR A 247 -17.35 11.54 -10.62
C THR A 247 -18.76 10.94 -10.70
N VAL A 248 -18.86 9.61 -10.86
CA VAL A 248 -20.16 8.92 -10.87
C VAL A 248 -20.85 9.05 -9.51
N LYS A 249 -20.12 8.85 -8.40
CA LYS A 249 -20.69 8.96 -7.06
C LYS A 249 -21.08 10.41 -6.69
N ARG A 250 -20.32 11.40 -7.12
CA ARG A 250 -20.68 12.82 -7.01
C ARG A 250 -21.98 13.15 -7.75
N GLN A 251 -22.17 12.63 -8.95
CA GLN A 251 -23.41 12.81 -9.72
C GLN A 251 -24.61 12.16 -9.02
N GLN A 252 -24.43 10.97 -8.43
CA GLN A 252 -25.46 10.32 -7.62
C GLN A 252 -25.83 11.16 -6.40
N LEU A 253 -24.83 11.62 -5.62
CA LEU A 253 -25.05 12.51 -4.48
C LEU A 253 -25.81 13.79 -4.90
N GLN A 254 -25.40 14.43 -5.99
CA GLN A 254 -26.09 15.62 -6.51
C GLN A 254 -27.54 15.32 -6.89
N SER A 255 -27.82 14.15 -7.47
CA SER A 255 -29.20 13.76 -7.84
C SER A 255 -30.08 13.36 -6.64
N GLU A 256 -29.49 13.01 -5.50
CA GLU A 256 -30.22 12.71 -4.28
C GLU A 256 -30.49 13.96 -3.44
N ILE A 257 -29.63 14.98 -3.57
CA ILE A 257 -29.79 16.29 -2.92
C ILE A 257 -30.79 17.20 -3.66
N VAL A 258 -30.85 17.12 -5.00
CA VAL A 258 -31.69 17.98 -5.88
C VAL A 258 -33.01 17.31 -6.22
#